data_AF-F2J1X6-F1
#
_entry.id   AF-F2J1X6-F1
#
_cell.length_a   1.000
_cell.length_b   1.000
_cell.length_c   1.000
_cell.angle_alpha   90.00
_cell.angle_beta   90.00
_cell.angle_gamma   90.00
#
_symmetry.space_group_name_H-M   'P 1'
#
loop_
_entity.id
_entity.type
_entity.pdbx_description
1 polymer ?
#
loop_
_entity_poly.entity_id
_entity_poly.type
_entity_poly.pdbx_seq_one_letter_code
_entity_poly.pdbx_strand_id
1 'polypeptide(L)' 'MSTNIRPDHVSAFEALTSGDYRNFALFSCFVNGAPASAIVAVTPPTDECGEYLITPLFVSVTPDMALTDHDGGAA' A
#
# COMPACT_ATOMS: atom_id res chain seq x y z
N MET A 1 0.66 14.89 -19.23
CA MET A 1 -0.04 13.91 -18.38
C MET A 1 0.70 13.80 -17.07
N SER A 2 0.02 14.00 -15.95
CA SER A 2 0.60 13.82 -14.62
C SER A 2 -0.04 12.57 -14.04
N THR A 3 0.73 11.49 -13.92
CA THR A 3 0.26 10.27 -13.26
C THR A 3 0.32 10.47 -11.73
N ASN A 4 -0.61 9.83 -11.02
CA ASN A 4 -0.54 9.70 -9.55
C ASN A 4 0.40 8.57 -9.12
N ILE A 5 0.96 7.80 -10.07
CA ILE A 5 1.92 6.72 -9.81
C ILE A 5 3.28 7.34 -9.44
N ARG A 6 3.72 7.10 -8.20
CA ARG A 6 5.02 7.51 -7.67
C ARG A 6 6.00 6.35 -7.74
N PRO A 7 7.32 6.59 -7.69
CA PRO A 7 8.32 5.52 -7.63
C PRO A 7 8.00 4.46 -6.58
N ASP A 8 7.56 4.87 -5.39
CA ASP A 8 7.22 3.94 -4.30
C ASP A 8 6.02 3.02 -4.65
N HIS A 9 5.08 3.48 -5.49
CA HIS A 9 3.98 2.63 -5.95
C HIS A 9 4.48 1.54 -6.91
N VAL A 10 5.46 1.86 -7.76
CA VAL A 10 6.10 0.90 -8.66
C VAL A 10 6.89 -0.13 -7.85
N SER A 11 7.68 0.32 -6.88
CA SER A 11 8.42 -0.59 -5.99
C SER A 11 7.50 -1.50 -5.17
N ALA A 12 6.35 -0.99 -4.69
CA ALA A 12 5.35 -1.80 -4.00
C ALA A 12 4.73 -2.86 -4.92
N PHE A 13 4.40 -2.49 -6.17
CA PHE A 13 3.90 -3.43 -7.17
C PHE A 13 4.90 -4.54 -7.45
N GLU A 14 6.16 -4.18 -7.71
CA GLU A 14 7.25 -5.15 -7.95
C GLU A 14 7.47 -6.07 -6.75
N ALA A 15 7.40 -5.54 -5.52
CA ALA A 15 7.50 -6.34 -4.32
C ALA A 15 6.37 -7.38 -4.20
N LEU A 16 5.14 -7.00 -4.56
CA LEU A 16 3.98 -7.91 -4.58
C LEU A 16 4.08 -8.97 -5.69
N THR A 17 4.62 -8.63 -6.86
CA THR A 17 4.65 -9.53 -8.03
C THR A 17 5.90 -10.39 -8.15
N SER A 18 7.02 -9.99 -7.55
CA SER A 18 8.31 -10.72 -7.65
C SER A 18 8.30 -12.06 -6.92
N GLY A 19 7.56 -12.16 -5.81
CA GLY A 19 7.60 -13.33 -4.92
C GLY A 19 8.87 -13.44 -4.07
N ASP A 20 9.80 -12.48 -4.19
CA ASP A 20 11.06 -12.43 -3.45
C ASP A 20 10.86 -11.99 -1.99
N TYR A 21 9.73 -11.38 -1.70
CA TYR A 21 9.37 -10.85 -0.39
C TYR A 21 8.39 -11.79 0.33
N ARG A 22 8.63 -11.99 1.63
CA ARG A 22 7.83 -12.89 2.49
C ARG A 22 7.30 -12.23 3.74
N ASN A 23 7.62 -10.95 3.93
CA ASN A 23 7.28 -10.18 5.14
C ASN A 23 5.97 -9.40 4.98
N PHE A 24 5.01 -9.95 4.23
CA PHE A 24 3.73 -9.32 4.00
C PHE A 24 2.69 -9.76 5.00
N ALA A 25 1.84 -8.81 5.40
CA ALA A 25 0.68 -9.08 6.24
C ALA A 25 -0.57 -8.40 5.66
N LEU A 26 -1.74 -9.00 5.94
CA LEU A 26 -3.04 -8.43 5.61
C LEU A 26 -3.65 -7.80 6.85
N PHE A 27 -3.86 -6.49 6.82
CA PHE A 27 -4.41 -5.73 7.94
C PHE A 27 -5.84 -5.28 7.63
N SER A 28 -6.72 -5.39 8.62
CA SER A 28 -8.01 -4.70 8.64
C SER A 28 -7.78 -3.27 9.13
N CYS A 29 -8.37 -2.28 8.46
CA CYS A 29 -8.15 -0.87 8.80
C CYS A 29 -9.35 0.01 8.42
N PHE A 30 -9.21 1.31 8.67
CA PHE A 30 -10.18 2.32 8.25
C PHE A 30 -9.44 3.44 7.51
N VAL A 31 -9.99 3.88 6.39
CA VAL A 31 -9.50 5.06 5.64
C VAL A 31 -10.61 6.10 5.68
N ASN A 32 -10.32 7.26 6.28
CA ASN A 32 -11.31 8.34 6.48
C ASN A 32 -12.61 7.86 7.17
N GLY A 33 -12.51 6.87 8.06
CA GLY A 33 -13.66 6.29 8.76
C GLY A 33 -14.41 5.18 8.00
N ALA A 34 -14.12 4.97 6.71
CA ALA A 34 -14.67 3.86 5.95
C ALA A 34 -13.84 2.57 6.18
N PRO A 35 -14.48 1.40 6.39
CA PRO A 35 -13.78 0.13 6.50
C PRO A 35 -12.95 -0.17 5.26
N ALA A 36 -11.72 -0.64 5.46
CA ALA A 36 -10.79 -1.02 4.40
C ALA A 36 -9.91 -2.19 4.84
N SER A 37 -9.08 -2.66 3.91
CA SER A 37 -8.00 -3.60 4.16
C SER A 37 -6.74 -3.14 3.45
N ALA A 38 -5.58 -3.47 4.01
CA ALA A 38 -4.29 -3.14 3.43
C ALA A 38 -3.36 -4.34 3.41
N ILE A 39 -2.60 -4.48 2.31
CA ILE A 39 -1.43 -5.36 2.26
C ILE A 39 -0.23 -4.50 2.63
N VAL A 40 0.50 -4.91 3.65
CA VAL A 40 1.64 -4.15 4.18
C VAL A 40 2.90 -5.01 4.19
N ALA A 41 4.05 -4.37 3.95
CA ALA A 41 5.35 -4.92 4.30
C ALA A 41 5.65 -4.59 5.77
N VAL A 42 5.93 -5.62 6.56
CA VAL A 42 6.34 -5.49 7.95
C VAL A 42 7.85 -5.61 8.00
N THR A 43 8.53 -4.52 8.35
CA THR A 43 9.99 -4.52 8.50
C THR A 43 10.34 -4.55 9.98
N PRO A 44 11.08 -5.57 10.45
CA PRO A 44 11.50 -5.64 11.84
C PRO A 44 12.48 -4.50 12.18
N PRO A 45 12.56 -4.09 13.45
CA PRO A 45 13.52 -3.10 13.89
C PRO A 45 14.96 -3.61 13.71
N THR A 46 15.89 -2.68 13.47
CA THR A 46 17.31 -2.98 13.30
C THR A 46 18.06 -3.13 14.63
N ASP A 47 17.45 -2.71 15.73
CA ASP A 47 17.97 -2.82 17.09
C ASP A 47 16.86 -3.28 18.06
N GLU A 48 17.25 -3.64 19.29
CA GLU A 48 16.36 -4.23 20.29
C GLU A 48 15.31 -3.25 20.85
N CYS A 49 15.46 -1.95 20.60
CA CYS A 49 14.53 -0.91 21.08
C CYS A 49 13.70 -0.29 19.96
N GLY A 50 13.87 -0.73 18.71
CA GLY A 50 13.21 -0.16 17.56
C GLY A 50 11.76 -0.61 17.41
N GLU A 51 11.03 0.13 16.57
CA GLU A 51 9.65 -0.19 16.21
C GLU A 51 9.59 -0.96 14.89
N TYR A 52 8.53 -1.76 14.73
CA TYR A 52 8.20 -2.35 13.44
C TYR A 52 7.74 -1.26 12.49
N LEU A 53 8.36 -1.19 11.31
CA LEU A 53 7.90 -0.31 10.25
C LEU A 53 6.82 -1.02 9.43
N ILE A 54 5.63 -0.42 9.40
CA ILE A 54 4.50 -0.86 8.58
C ILE A 54 4.44 -0.01 7.32
N THR A 55 4.86 -0.59 6.19
CA THR A 55 4.81 0.09 4.89
C THR A 55 3.60 -0.40 4.09
N PRO A 56 2.59 0.45 3.83
CA PRO A 56 1.46 0.05 3.01
C PRO A 56 1.91 -0.16 1.56
N LEU A 57 1.57 -1.31 0.98
CA LEU A 57 1.83 -1.65 -0.42
C LEU A 57 0.57 -1.52 -1.27
N PHE A 58 -0.58 -1.83 -0.66
CA PHE A 58 -1.89 -1.75 -1.28
C PHE A 58 -2.94 -1.41 -0.23
N VAL A 59 -3.96 -0.65 -0.62
CA VAL A 59 -5.17 -0.42 0.17
C VAL A 59 -6.40 -0.71 -0.69
N SER A 60 -7.38 -1.42 -0.14
CA SER A 60 -8.62 -1.70 -0.84
C SER A 60 -9.39 -0.42 -1.16
N VAL A 61 -9.95 -0.33 -2.36
CA VAL A 61 -10.87 0.74 -2.75
C VAL A 61 -12.06 0.77 -1.78
N THR A 62 -12.41 1.97 -1.31
CA THR A 62 -13.65 2.19 -0.54
C THR A 62 -14.69 2.92 -1.40
N PRO A 63 -16.00 2.85 -1.06
CA PRO A 63 -17.06 3.49 -1.84
C PRO A 63 -16.89 5.01 -2.02
N ASP A 64 -16.21 5.66 -1.08
CA ASP A 64 -16.04 7.11 -1.05
C ASP A 64 -14.70 7.58 -1.66
N MET A 65 -13.88 6.67 -2.19
CA MET A 65 -12.63 7.05 -2.86
C MET A 65 -12.91 7.69 -4.22
N ALA A 66 -12.34 8.88 -4.45
CA ALA A 66 -12.25 9.45 -5.78
C ALA A 66 -11.19 8.69 -6.59
N LEU A 67 -11.63 7.87 -7.52
CA LEU A 67 -10.75 7.08 -8.38
C LEU A 67 -10.44 7.85 -9.67
N THR A 68 -9.18 7.77 -10.08
CA THR A 68 -8.71 8.34 -11.34
C THR A 68 -7.86 7.29 -12.02
N ASP A 69 -8.11 7.05 -13.30
CA ASP A 69 -7.34 6.10 -14.10
C ASP A 69 -5.91 6.60 -14.36
N HIS A 70 -5.13 5.77 -15.06
CA HIS A 70 -3.75 6.10 -15.40
C HIS A 70 -3.58 7.33 -16.32
N ASP A 71 -4.64 7.71 -17.04
CA ASP A 71 -4.66 8.83 -17.99
C ASP A 71 -5.15 10.14 -17.33
N GLY A 72 -5.61 10.08 -16.07
CA GLY A 72 -6.17 11.22 -15.36
C GLY A 72 -7.68 11.38 -15.51
N GLY A 73 -8.38 10.41 -16.10
CA GLY A 73 -9.84 10.36 -16.22
C GLY A 73 -10.49 9.81 -14.95
N ALA A 74 -11.71 10.25 -14.63
CA ALA A 74 -12.50 9.62 -13.56
C ALA A 74 -12.79 8.16 -13.94
N ALA A 75 -12.50 7.23 -13.03
CA ALA A 75 -12.69 5.80 -13.23
C ALA A 75 -14.12 5.34 -12.91
#